data_AF-A0A447MW37-F1
#
_entry.id   AF-A0A447MW37-F1
#
_cell.length_a   1.000
_cell.length_b   1.000
_cell.length_c   1.000
_cell.angle_alpha   90.00
_cell.angle_beta   90.00
_cell.angle_gamma   90.00
#
_symmetry.space_group_name_H-M   'P 1'
#
loop_
_entity.id
_entity.type
_entity.pdbx_description
1 polymer ?
#
loop_
_entity_poly.entity_id
_entity_poly.type
_entity_poly.pdbx_seq_one_letter_code
_entity_poly.pdbx_strand_id
1 'polypeptide(L)'
;MHPEQDSICVRVYQGESHKVKNNILIDSFDVMLKPNGHIQAIDIRFSYDINGLLEVDVLLEDGKSESRIISHNATSLTTQQIDASRERLQALKIYPRDMLINRTFKAQLEEQWSRALGDEREMLGGDYYRFRRGAAV
;
A
#
# COMPACT_ATOMS: atom_id res chain seq x y z
N MET A 1 -2.98 -2.36 16.29
CA MET A 1 -1.57 -2.24 15.90
C MET A 1 -0.76 -1.99 17.16
N HIS A 2 0.36 -2.68 17.32
CA HIS A 2 1.28 -2.52 18.44
C HIS A 2 2.70 -2.16 17.91
N PRO A 3 3.50 -1.35 18.63
CA PRO A 3 4.87 -0.99 18.21
C PRO A 3 5.81 -2.17 17.93
N GLU A 4 5.64 -3.24 18.70
CA GLU A 4 6.40 -4.50 18.57
C GLU A 4 5.66 -5.58 17.77
N GLN A 5 4.66 -5.20 16.97
CA GLN A 5 3.92 -6.16 16.17
C GLN A 5 4.78 -6.68 15.01
N ASP A 6 4.85 -8.00 14.87
CA ASP A 6 5.69 -8.71 13.90
C ASP A 6 4.92 -9.21 12.67
N SER A 7 3.60 -9.12 12.69
CA SER A 7 2.73 -9.61 11.63
C SER A 7 1.34 -8.97 11.68
N ILE A 8 0.67 -8.89 10.53
CA ILE A 8 -0.75 -8.55 10.42
C ILE A 8 -1.49 -9.60 9.61
N CYS A 9 -2.73 -9.89 10.01
CA CYS A 9 -3.62 -10.77 9.26
C CYS A 9 -4.57 -9.92 8.42
N VAL A 10 -4.43 -9.99 7.09
CA VAL A 10 -5.34 -9.34 6.15
C VAL A 10 -6.43 -10.33 5.79
N ARG A 11 -7.69 -9.96 6.05
CA ARG A 11 -8.87 -10.75 5.71
C ARG A 11 -9.72 -10.02 4.69
N VAL A 12 -9.97 -10.67 3.57
CA VAL A 12 -10.70 -10.10 2.44
C VAL A 12 -12.10 -10.71 2.40
N TYR A 13 -13.12 -9.85 2.51
CA TYR A 13 -14.51 -10.25 2.53
C TYR A 13 -15.25 -9.72 1.31
N GLN A 14 -16.24 -10.48 0.83
CA GLN A 14 -17.18 -10.08 -0.20
C GLN A 14 -18.62 -10.09 0.31
N GLY A 15 -19.31 -9.00 0.02
CA GLY A 15 -20.70 -8.79 0.38
C GLY A 15 -20.96 -7.31 0.65
N GLU A 16 -22.24 -6.94 0.60
CA GLU A 16 -22.68 -5.55 0.83
C GLU A 16 -23.12 -5.31 2.27
N SER A 17 -23.04 -6.32 3.15
CA SER A 17 -23.48 -6.14 4.53
C SER A 17 -22.51 -5.23 5.29
N HIS A 18 -23.06 -4.22 5.95
CA HIS A 18 -22.35 -3.37 6.92
C HIS A 18 -21.65 -4.17 8.05
N LYS A 19 -22.17 -5.36 8.38
CA LYS A 19 -21.56 -6.26 9.38
C LYS A 19 -20.71 -7.30 8.68
N VAL A 20 -19.39 -7.24 8.88
CA VAL A 20 -18.42 -8.19 8.29
C VAL A 20 -18.79 -9.65 8.52
N LYS A 21 -19.35 -10.00 9.68
CA LYS A 21 -19.81 -11.37 9.99
C LYS A 21 -20.91 -11.92 9.08
N ASN A 22 -21.60 -11.03 8.35
CA ASN A 22 -22.64 -11.39 7.39
C ASN A 22 -22.11 -11.38 5.94
N ASN A 23 -20.82 -11.13 5.75
CA ASN A 23 -20.14 -11.19 4.46
C ASN A 23 -19.35 -12.49 4.34
N ILE A 24 -19.02 -12.87 3.11
CA ILE A 24 -18.28 -14.09 2.79
C ILE A 24 -16.79 -13.79 2.86
N LEU A 25 -16.04 -14.51 3.69
CA LEU A 25 -14.58 -14.46 3.66
C LEU A 25 -14.08 -15.14 2.38
N ILE A 26 -13.33 -14.41 1.54
CA ILE A 26 -12.76 -14.98 0.31
C ILE A 26 -11.32 -15.45 0.52
N ASP A 27 -10.49 -14.64 1.18
CA ASP A 27 -9.10 -14.99 1.44
C ASP A 27 -8.62 -14.38 2.77
N SER A 28 -7.58 -14.99 3.34
CA SER A 28 -6.90 -14.54 4.55
C SER A 28 -5.42 -14.87 4.43
N PHE A 29 -4.57 -13.88 4.63
CA PHE A 29 -3.12 -14.06 4.59
C PHE A 29 -2.41 -13.16 5.61
N ASP A 30 -1.27 -13.63 6.09
CA ASP A 30 -0.44 -12.90 7.02
C ASP A 30 0.67 -12.17 6.28
N VAL A 31 0.90 -10.90 6.64
CA VAL A 31 2.00 -10.08 6.14
C VAL A 31 2.95 -9.81 7.29
N MET A 32 4.23 -10.11 7.08
CA MET A 32 5.26 -9.96 8.10
C MET A 32 5.67 -8.50 8.23
N LEU A 33 5.71 -8.01 9.46
CA LEU A 33 6.18 -6.67 9.81
C LEU A 33 7.55 -6.77 10.49
N LYS A 34 8.36 -5.73 10.33
CA LYS A 34 9.58 -5.57 11.12
C LYS A 34 9.28 -4.67 12.32
N PRO A 35 9.36 -5.17 13.56
CA PRO A 35 9.24 -4.31 14.74
C PRO A 35 10.25 -3.16 14.66
N ASN A 36 9.79 -1.94 14.93
CA ASN A 36 10.62 -0.74 14.84
C ASN A 36 10.38 0.25 16.00
N GLY A 37 9.72 -0.20 17.08
CA GLY A 37 9.45 0.62 18.26
C GLY A 37 8.31 1.63 18.08
N HIS A 38 7.64 1.68 16.93
CA HIS A 38 6.53 2.59 16.65
C HIS A 38 5.38 1.89 15.92
N ILE A 39 4.18 2.51 15.98
CA ILE A 39 3.02 2.02 15.22
C ILE A 39 3.27 2.31 13.74
N GLN A 40 3.36 1.25 12.93
CA GLN A 40 3.60 1.32 11.50
C GLN A 40 2.32 1.63 10.72
N ALA A 41 2.45 2.48 9.70
CA ALA A 41 1.40 2.68 8.71
C ALA A 41 1.41 1.52 7.69
N ILE A 42 0.22 1.12 7.24
CA ILE A 42 0.03 0.06 6.25
C ILE A 42 -1.01 0.53 5.25
N ASP A 43 -0.63 0.53 3.98
CA ASP A 43 -1.50 0.90 2.89
C ASP A 43 -1.95 -0.36 2.15
N ILE A 44 -3.27 -0.55 2.04
CA ILE A 44 -3.85 -1.70 1.35
C ILE A 44 -4.60 -1.18 0.13
N ARG A 45 -4.22 -1.67 -1.06
CA ARG A 45 -4.86 -1.34 -2.33
C ARG A 45 -5.56 -2.56 -2.90
N PHE A 46 -6.84 -2.40 -3.21
CA PHE A 46 -7.62 -3.40 -3.93
C PHE A 46 -7.73 -2.97 -5.39
N SER A 47 -7.31 -3.84 -6.29
CA SER A 47 -7.38 -3.65 -7.73
C SER A 47 -8.21 -4.76 -8.33
N TYR A 48 -9.23 -4.43 -9.12
CA TYR A 48 -10.12 -5.41 -9.72
C TYR A 48 -10.12 -5.26 -11.24
N ASP A 49 -9.95 -6.38 -11.94
CA ASP A 49 -10.05 -6.43 -13.40
C ASP A 49 -11.45 -6.91 -13.85
N ILE A 50 -11.83 -6.54 -15.07
CA ILE A 50 -13.10 -6.94 -15.71
C ILE A 50 -13.32 -8.46 -15.74
N ASN A 51 -12.23 -9.25 -15.63
CA ASN A 51 -12.25 -10.71 -15.65
C ASN A 51 -12.59 -11.35 -14.29
N GLY A 52 -12.76 -10.57 -13.22
CA GLY A 52 -13.01 -11.13 -11.89
C GLY A 52 -11.76 -11.41 -11.06
N LEU A 53 -10.61 -10.87 -11.48
CA LEU A 53 -9.36 -10.96 -10.74
C LEU A 53 -9.30 -9.81 -9.74
N LEU A 54 -9.17 -10.15 -8.45
CA LEU A 54 -8.89 -9.21 -7.38
C LEU A 54 -7.42 -9.31 -7.00
N GLU A 55 -6.69 -8.22 -7.10
CA GLU A 55 -5.32 -8.09 -6.59
C GLU A 55 -5.34 -7.20 -5.35
N VAL A 56 -4.74 -7.70 -4.27
CA VAL A 56 -4.59 -6.99 -2.99
C VAL A 56 -3.11 -6.71 -2.78
N ASP A 57 -2.72 -5.45 -2.90
CA ASP A 57 -1.36 -5.01 -2.60
C ASP A 57 -1.32 -4.43 -1.19
N VAL A 58 -0.35 -4.89 -0.39
CA VAL A 58 -0.06 -4.39 0.95
C VAL A 58 1.30 -3.71 0.90
N LEU A 59 1.33 -2.39 1.07
CA LEU A 59 2.53 -1.59 1.14
C LEU A 59 2.85 -1.27 2.60
N LEU A 60 4.06 -1.62 3.01
CA LEU A 60 4.59 -1.36 4.34
C LEU A 60 5.38 -0.05 4.36
N GLU A 61 5.51 0.55 5.55
CA GLU A 61 6.25 1.79 5.76
C GLU A 61 7.74 1.69 5.38
N ASP A 62 8.34 0.49 5.46
CA ASP A 62 9.72 0.23 5.05
C ASP A 62 9.91 0.16 3.51
N GLY A 63 8.82 0.34 2.76
CA GLY A 63 8.79 0.32 1.30
C GLY A 63 8.63 -1.07 0.69
N LYS A 64 8.55 -2.13 1.51
CA LYS A 64 8.20 -3.46 1.01
C LYS A 64 6.74 -3.51 0.60
N SER A 65 6.47 -4.29 -0.44
CA SER A 65 5.12 -4.58 -0.90
C SER A 65 4.91 -6.08 -1.04
N GLU A 66 3.78 -6.57 -0.54
CA GLU A 66 3.32 -7.94 -0.79
C GLU A 66 2.00 -7.88 -1.57
N SER A 67 1.86 -8.71 -2.61
CA SER A 67 0.67 -8.74 -3.45
C SER A 67 0.02 -10.11 -3.38
N ARG A 68 -1.31 -10.15 -3.20
CA ARG A 68 -2.11 -11.37 -3.20
C ARG A 68 -3.14 -11.32 -4.31
N ILE A 69 -3.15 -12.36 -5.15
CA ILE A 69 -4.13 -12.50 -6.24
C ILE A 69 -5.23 -13.46 -5.79
N ILE A 70 -6.48 -13.03 -5.97
CA ILE A 70 -7.69 -13.75 -5.59
C ILE A 70 -8.61 -13.82 -6.82
N SER A 71 -8.95 -15.03 -7.28
CA SER A 71 -9.87 -15.22 -8.41
C SER A 71 -11.27 -15.49 -7.88
N HIS A 72 -12.25 -14.65 -8.28
CA HIS A 72 -13.63 -14.80 -7.83
C HIS A 72 -14.41 -15.87 -8.63
N ASN A 73 -14.02 -16.12 -9.89
CA ASN A 73 -14.72 -17.07 -10.77
C ASN A 73 -14.05 -18.44 -10.79
N ALA A 74 -14.85 -19.50 -10.60
CA ALA A 74 -14.44 -20.91 -10.67
C ALA A 74 -14.06 -21.39 -12.07
N THR A 75 -14.29 -20.58 -13.11
CA THR A 75 -13.68 -20.77 -14.42
C THR A 75 -12.21 -20.39 -14.27
N SER A 76 -11.39 -21.38 -13.90
CA SER A 76 -9.95 -21.22 -13.72
C SER A 76 -9.37 -20.46 -14.90
N LEU A 77 -9.07 -19.17 -14.69
CA LEU A 77 -8.31 -18.38 -15.66
C LEU A 77 -7.03 -19.17 -15.91
N THR A 78 -6.66 -19.32 -17.18
CA THR A 78 -5.37 -19.96 -17.49
C THR A 78 -4.26 -19.08 -16.91
N THR A 79 -3.11 -19.66 -16.56
CA THR A 79 -1.95 -18.90 -16.07
C THR A 79 -1.65 -17.70 -16.97
N GLN A 80 -1.78 -17.88 -18.28
CA GLN A 80 -1.57 -16.83 -19.28
C GLN A 80 -2.57 -15.67 -19.16
N GLN A 81 -3.84 -15.93 -18.83
CA GLN A 81 -4.84 -14.88 -18.61
C GLN A 81 -4.62 -14.14 -17.29
N ILE A 82 -4.14 -14.84 -16.25
CA ILE A 82 -3.76 -14.24 -14.98
C ILE A 82 -2.57 -13.29 -15.19
N ASP A 83 -1.53 -13.75 -15.88
CA ASP A 83 -0.33 -12.95 -16.16
C ASP A 83 -0.67 -11.71 -17.02
N ALA A 84 -1.47 -11.88 -18.07
CA ALA A 84 -1.89 -10.76 -18.91
C ALA A 84 -2.73 -9.72 -18.13
N SER A 85 -3.58 -10.16 -17.20
CA SER A 85 -4.35 -9.25 -16.36
C SER A 85 -3.45 -8.55 -15.34
N ARG A 86 -2.48 -9.27 -14.78
CA ARG A 86 -1.46 -8.71 -13.87
C ARG A 86 -0.63 -7.63 -14.57
N GLU A 87 -0.13 -7.87 -15.77
CA GLU A 87 0.64 -6.88 -16.54
C GLU A 87 -0.19 -5.64 -16.83
N ARG A 88 -1.46 -5.81 -17.23
CA ARG A 88 -2.38 -4.70 -17.50
C ARG A 88 -2.63 -3.87 -16.24
N LEU A 89 -2.88 -4.52 -15.10
CA LEU A 89 -3.07 -3.84 -13.82
C LEU A 89 -1.80 -3.11 -13.40
N GLN A 90 -0.63 -3.75 -13.52
CA GLN A 90 0.66 -3.11 -13.22
C GLN A 90 0.91 -1.87 -14.07
N ALA A 91 0.60 -1.91 -15.37
CA ALA A 91 0.77 -0.76 -16.26
C ALA A 91 -0.12 0.45 -15.89
N LEU A 92 -1.25 0.21 -15.23
CA LEU A 92 -2.17 1.27 -14.77
C LEU A 92 -1.83 1.78 -13.36
N LYS A 93 -0.97 1.09 -12.61
CA LYS A 93 -0.58 1.50 -11.24
C LYS A 93 0.39 2.68 -11.30
N ILE A 94 -0.16 3.89 -11.19
CA ILE A 94 0.63 5.09 -10.88
C ILE A 94 0.58 5.27 -9.37
N TYR A 95 1.68 4.96 -8.67
CA TYR A 95 1.76 5.27 -7.25
C TYR A 95 1.91 6.79 -7.07
N PRO A 96 1.22 7.43 -6.13
CA PRO A 96 1.36 8.86 -5.94
C PRO A 96 2.78 9.28 -5.59
N ARG A 97 3.57 8.46 -4.87
CA ARG A 97 5.03 8.70 -4.72
C ARG A 97 5.81 8.79 -6.04
N ASP A 98 5.30 8.16 -7.11
CA ASP A 98 5.92 8.13 -8.44
C ASP A 98 5.39 9.25 -9.34
N MET A 99 4.30 9.92 -8.95
CA MET A 99 3.80 11.11 -9.65
C MET A 99 4.86 12.21 -9.61
N LEU A 100 5.09 12.83 -10.77
CA LEU A 100 6.11 13.87 -10.94
C LEU A 100 5.96 14.99 -9.89
N ILE A 101 4.72 15.40 -9.59
CA ILE A 101 4.45 16.45 -8.60
C ILE A 101 4.96 16.08 -7.20
N ASN A 102 4.75 14.84 -6.76
CA ASN A 102 5.19 14.38 -5.45
C ASN A 102 6.70 14.14 -5.41
N ARG A 103 7.30 13.66 -6.51
CA ARG A 103 8.75 13.51 -6.65
C ARG A 103 9.47 14.86 -6.62
N THR A 104 8.97 15.83 -7.38
CA THR A 104 9.53 17.18 -7.43
C THR A 104 9.39 17.88 -6.08
N PHE A 105 8.22 17.79 -5.44
CA PHE A 105 8.02 18.37 -4.12
C PHE A 105 8.92 17.75 -3.05
N LYS A 106 9.08 16.41 -3.07
CA LYS A 106 10.02 15.71 -2.19
C LYS A 106 11.46 16.20 -2.39
N ALA A 107 11.92 16.30 -3.64
CA ALA A 107 13.27 16.77 -3.94
C ALA A 107 13.51 18.22 -3.48
N GLN A 108 12.51 19.10 -3.64
CA GLN A 108 12.58 20.48 -3.15
C GLN A 108 12.68 20.55 -1.63
N LEU A 109 11.89 19.73 -0.91
CA LEU A 109 11.97 19.66 0.54
C LEU A 109 13.34 19.13 1.01
N GLU A 110 13.89 18.10 0.36
CA GLU A 110 15.21 17.55 0.70
C GLU A 110 16.34 18.57 0.47
N GLU A 111 16.27 19.34 -0.63
CA GLU A 111 17.20 20.44 -0.91
C GLU A 111 17.11 21.54 0.16
N GLN A 112 15.90 21.98 0.51
CA GLN A 112 15.68 23.01 1.52
C GLN A 112 16.14 22.55 2.91
N TRP A 113 15.82 21.31 3.30
CA TRP A 113 16.25 20.74 4.56
C TRP A 113 17.77 20.57 4.64
N SER A 114 18.43 20.19 3.53
CA SER A 114 19.89 20.06 3.49
C SER A 114 20.62 21.41 3.61
N ARG A 115 19.97 22.52 3.25
CA ARG A 115 20.52 23.88 3.35
C ARG A 115 20.20 24.57 4.67
N ALA A 116 19.18 24.10 5.39
CA ALA A 116 18.76 24.67 6.67
C ALA A 116 19.78 24.37 7.79
N LEU A 117 20.09 25.38 8.61
CA LEU A 117 20.96 25.30 9.79
C LEU A 117 20.20 25.83 11.02
N GLY A 118 20.45 25.23 12.20
CA GLY A 118 19.81 25.65 13.46
C GLY A 118 18.30 25.41 13.49
N ASP A 119 17.55 26.34 14.09
CA ASP A 119 16.11 26.22 14.39
C ASP A 119 15.22 26.03 13.14
N GLU A 120 15.69 26.49 11.98
CA GLU A 120 14.99 26.34 10.69
C GLU A 120 14.89 24.87 10.25
N ARG A 121 15.84 24.03 10.68
CA ARG A 121 15.89 22.59 10.36
C ARG A 121 14.88 21.79 11.16
N GLU A 122 14.56 22.20 12.39
CA GLU A 122 13.51 21.56 13.20
C GLU A 122 12.12 21.85 12.63
N MET A 123 11.87 23.09 12.20
CA MET A 123 10.58 23.49 11.64
C MET A 123 10.30 22.79 10.29
N LEU A 124 11.30 22.78 9.38
CA LEU A 124 11.20 22.09 8.10
C LEU A 124 11.15 20.56 8.25
N GLY A 125 11.75 20.01 9.30
CA GLY A 125 11.66 18.59 9.63
C GLY A 125 10.20 18.16 9.84
N GLY A 126 9.41 18.94 10.57
CA GLY A 126 8.00 18.63 10.85
C GLY A 126 7.14 18.48 9.58
N ASP A 127 7.28 19.43 8.64
CA ASP A 127 6.53 19.39 7.37
C ASP A 127 7.06 18.33 6.40
N TYR A 128 8.38 18.08 6.40
CA TYR A 128 8.98 16.96 5.66
C TYR A 128 8.43 15.61 6.13
N TYR A 129 8.36 15.36 7.43
CA TYR A 129 7.81 14.12 7.98
C TYR A 129 6.31 13.97 7.70
N ARG A 130 5.55 15.08 7.71
CA ARG A 130 4.11 15.08 7.40
C ARG A 130 3.85 14.79 5.92
N PHE A 131 4.62 15.37 5.01
CA PHE A 131 4.53 15.06 3.58
C PHE A 131 4.94 13.62 3.28
N ARG A 132 5.99 13.10 3.92
CA ARG A 132 6.41 11.70 3.77
C ARG A 132 5.31 10.69 4.13
N ARG A 133 4.46 11.01 5.12
CA ARG A 133 3.30 10.17 5.50
C ARG A 133 2.12 10.30 4.53
N GLY A 134 1.90 11.47 3.93
CA GLY A 134 0.75 11.71 3.05
C GLY A 134 0.98 11.32 1.58
N ALA A 135 2.22 11.41 1.09
CA ALA A 135 2.59 11.11 -0.29
C ALA A 135 2.95 9.63 -0.57
N ALA A 136 2.89 8.78 0.46
CA ALA A 136 3.09 7.34 0.35
C ALA A 136 1.83 6.57 -0.11
N VAL A 137 0.65 7.18 0.01
CA VAL A 137 -0.66 6.67 -0.44
C VAL A 137 -0.76 6.73 -1.94
#